data_AF-A0A7X0PI17-F1
#
_entry.id   AF-A0A7X0PI17-F1
#
_cell.length_a   1.000
_cell.length_b   1.000
_cell.length_c   1.000
_cell.angle_alpha   90.00
_cell.angle_beta   90.00
_cell.angle_gamma   90.00
#
_symmetry.space_group_name_H-M   'P 1'
#
loop_
_entity.id
_entity.type
_entity.pdbx_description
1 polymer ?
#
loop_
_entity_poly.entity_id
_entity_poly.type
_entity_poly.pdbx_seq_one_letter_code
_entity_poly.pdbx_strand_id
1 'polypeptide(L)'
;MSYTLQLWEKPVDWPWPTTKKEADEQFERVSDSPPPGQNPKFLEWGRVLQERYPEAMDVWLDGSEDGVTDDATLGFGINTRTEHWDAAFNLAWDQATRLGLNLYDPQSGVHYLGNGDTPEEPDLQVRHAEAARKAGDLDTAWAEYRRHAVRGNPHALYALGRALRFGTLDRRRHFELAAALQMMGAHDRATREDAEAFYERFPAEAKGRGSISNGPRPRAPWWPRWRRSRWSAWPCASGC
;
A
#
# COMPACT_ATOMS: atom_id res chain seq x y z
N MET A 1 -8.37 -2.20 -26.64
CA MET A 1 -8.91 -3.28 -25.79
C MET A 1 -9.08 -2.62 -24.47
N SER A 2 -10.26 -2.69 -23.90
CA SER A 2 -10.60 -1.87 -22.74
C SER A 2 -10.50 -2.76 -21.52
N TYR A 3 -9.84 -2.25 -20.48
CA TYR A 3 -9.79 -2.90 -19.17
C TYR A 3 -10.96 -2.40 -18.36
N THR A 4 -11.83 -3.31 -17.93
CA THR A 4 -13.10 -2.95 -17.31
C THR A 4 -12.96 -2.92 -15.79
N LEU A 5 -13.52 -1.88 -15.18
CA LEU A 5 -13.53 -1.66 -13.75
C LEU A 5 -14.91 -1.24 -13.28
N GLN A 6 -15.17 -1.39 -11.98
CA GLN A 6 -16.39 -0.89 -11.35
C GLN A 6 -16.06 0.01 -10.16
N LEU A 7 -16.66 1.19 -10.14
CA LEU A 7 -16.59 2.11 -9.01
C LEU A 7 -17.84 1.93 -8.14
N TRP A 8 -17.66 1.89 -6.82
CA TRP A 8 -18.79 1.76 -5.90
C TRP A 8 -18.51 2.48 -4.57
N GLU A 9 -19.58 2.86 -3.87
CA GLU A 9 -19.47 3.46 -2.55
C GLU A 9 -19.93 2.48 -1.46
N LYS A 10 -19.07 2.24 -0.47
CA LYS A 10 -19.45 1.47 0.71
C LYS A 10 -20.38 2.32 1.59
N PRO A 11 -21.54 1.81 2.02
CA PRO A 11 -22.37 2.47 3.03
C PRO A 11 -21.56 2.82 4.29
N VAL A 12 -21.82 3.97 4.89
CA VAL A 12 -21.01 4.51 5.99
C VAL A 12 -20.95 3.56 7.20
N ASP A 13 -22.06 2.87 7.48
CA ASP A 13 -22.20 1.99 8.65
C ASP A 13 -21.57 0.60 8.47
N TRP A 14 -21.07 0.29 7.26
CA TRP A 14 -20.45 -1.02 7.01
C TRP A 14 -18.97 -1.01 7.41
N PRO A 15 -18.45 -2.11 7.97
CA PRO A 15 -17.02 -2.23 8.23
C PRO A 15 -16.24 -2.30 6.91
N TRP A 16 -14.98 -1.84 6.94
CA TRP A 16 -14.06 -2.08 5.84
C TRP A 16 -13.78 -3.58 5.71
N PRO A 17 -13.90 -4.16 4.50
CA PRO A 17 -13.57 -5.55 4.29
C PRO A 17 -12.07 -5.78 4.49
N THR A 18 -11.73 -6.89 5.13
CA THR A 18 -10.35 -7.31 5.43
C THR A 18 -9.89 -8.46 4.55
N THR A 19 -10.83 -9.12 3.87
CA THR A 19 -10.60 -10.21 2.92
C THR A 19 -11.22 -9.88 1.57
N LYS A 20 -10.76 -10.54 0.50
CA LYS A 20 -11.35 -10.37 -0.84
C LYS A 20 -12.82 -10.81 -0.85
N LYS A 21 -13.11 -11.93 -0.20
CA LYS A 21 -14.47 -12.45 -0.07
C LYS A 21 -15.42 -11.45 0.59
N GLU A 22 -15.01 -10.80 1.67
CA GLU A 22 -15.83 -9.76 2.32
C GLU A 22 -16.05 -8.55 1.39
N ALA A 23 -15.05 -8.19 0.59
CA ALA A 23 -15.17 -7.10 -0.37
C ALA A 23 -16.12 -7.47 -1.52
N ASP A 24 -16.05 -8.70 -2.04
CA ASP A 24 -16.97 -9.24 -3.05
C ASP A 24 -18.41 -9.25 -2.52
N GLU A 25 -18.66 -9.81 -1.33
CA GLU A 25 -19.99 -9.85 -0.73
C GLU A 25 -20.58 -8.45 -0.51
N GLN A 26 -19.75 -7.47 -0.12
CA GLN A 26 -20.18 -6.09 0.00
C GLN A 26 -20.48 -5.45 -1.36
N PHE A 27 -19.61 -5.67 -2.36
CA PHE A 27 -19.80 -5.17 -3.71
C PHE A 27 -21.09 -5.74 -4.34
N GLU A 28 -21.30 -7.06 -4.29
CA GLU A 28 -22.50 -7.72 -4.80
C GLU A 28 -23.75 -7.16 -4.15
N ARG A 29 -23.74 -6.99 -2.82
CA ARG A 29 -24.88 -6.40 -2.10
C ARG A 29 -25.17 -4.96 -2.51
N VAL A 30 -24.15 -4.16 -2.81
CA VAL A 30 -24.33 -2.81 -3.34
C VAL A 30 -24.87 -2.86 -4.77
N SER A 31 -24.30 -3.71 -5.62
CA SER A 31 -24.73 -3.88 -7.02
C SER A 31 -26.18 -4.36 -7.15
N ASP A 32 -26.64 -5.22 -6.25
CA ASP A 32 -28.01 -5.74 -6.24
C ASP A 32 -29.01 -4.79 -5.54
N SER A 33 -28.53 -3.69 -4.96
CA SER A 33 -29.40 -2.71 -4.30
C SER A 33 -30.17 -1.90 -5.35
N PRO A 34 -31.39 -1.43 -5.03
CA PRO A 34 -32.13 -0.54 -5.91
C PRO A 34 -31.29 0.71 -6.28
N PRO A 35 -31.43 1.21 -7.52
CA PRO A 35 -30.75 2.43 -7.98
C PRO A 35 -30.91 3.57 -6.97
N PRO A 36 -29.82 4.04 -6.32
CA PRO A 36 -29.90 5.12 -5.34
C PRO A 36 -30.09 6.49 -6.00
N GLY A 37 -30.01 6.55 -7.34
CA GLY A 37 -29.88 7.78 -8.11
C GLY A 37 -28.43 8.26 -8.15
N GLN A 38 -28.20 9.37 -8.85
CA GLN A 38 -26.86 9.87 -9.11
C GLN A 38 -26.02 10.10 -7.85
N ASN A 39 -24.90 9.37 -7.74
CA ASN A 39 -23.88 9.63 -6.74
C ASN A 39 -23.01 10.84 -7.15
N PRO A 40 -22.95 11.93 -6.37
CA PRO A 40 -22.15 13.11 -6.72
C PRO A 40 -20.64 12.83 -6.75
N LYS A 41 -20.17 11.81 -6.02
CA LYS A 41 -18.75 11.43 -6.02
C LYS A 41 -18.34 10.78 -7.33
N PHE A 42 -19.25 10.06 -7.99
CA PHE A 42 -19.00 9.49 -9.31
C PHE A 42 -18.82 10.59 -10.36
N LEU A 43 -19.61 11.67 -10.27
CA LEU A 43 -19.46 12.85 -11.13
C LEU A 43 -18.11 13.54 -10.92
N GLU A 44 -17.72 13.76 -9.66
CA GLU A 44 -16.43 14.37 -9.35
C GLU A 44 -15.26 13.50 -9.85
N TRP A 45 -15.36 12.19 -9.64
CA TRP A 45 -14.37 11.22 -10.12
C TRP A 45 -14.26 11.22 -11.64
N GLY A 46 -15.39 11.09 -12.35
CA GLY A 46 -15.43 11.03 -13.83
C GLY A 46 -14.87 12.30 -14.46
N ARG A 47 -15.25 13.47 -13.94
CA ARG A 47 -14.74 14.77 -14.40
C ARG A 47 -13.21 14.87 -14.32
N VAL A 48 -12.60 14.39 -13.24
CA VAL A 48 -11.13 14.44 -13.09
C VAL A 48 -10.42 13.53 -14.10
N LEU A 49 -10.97 12.34 -14.35
CA LEU A 49 -10.42 11.39 -15.31
C LEU A 49 -10.55 11.93 -16.73
N GLN A 50 -11.72 12.44 -17.10
CA GLN A 50 -11.98 13.03 -18.41
C GLN A 50 -11.14 14.29 -18.67
N GLU A 51 -10.93 15.13 -17.66
CA GLU A 51 -10.09 16.34 -17.78
C GLU A 51 -8.61 15.99 -18.02
N ARG A 52 -8.13 14.87 -17.46
CA ARG A 52 -6.71 14.52 -17.49
C ARG A 52 -6.33 13.55 -18.60
N TYR A 53 -7.18 12.58 -18.90
CA TYR A 53 -6.93 11.48 -19.85
C TYR A 53 -8.19 11.18 -20.69
N PRO A 54 -8.73 12.14 -21.47
CA PRO A 54 -9.94 11.93 -22.25
C PRO A 54 -9.80 10.78 -23.26
N GLU A 55 -8.62 10.59 -23.85
CA GLU A 55 -8.33 9.53 -24.82
C GLU A 55 -8.18 8.13 -24.20
N ALA A 56 -7.98 8.05 -22.88
CA ALA A 56 -7.82 6.78 -22.18
C ALA A 56 -9.15 6.16 -21.77
N MET A 57 -10.27 6.89 -21.83
CA MET A 57 -11.60 6.36 -21.50
C MET A 57 -12.23 5.76 -22.77
N ASP A 58 -12.54 4.46 -22.79
CA ASP A 58 -12.86 3.72 -24.03
C ASP A 58 -14.22 3.02 -24.01
N VAL A 59 -14.63 2.45 -22.87
CA VAL A 59 -15.89 1.72 -22.76
C VAL A 59 -16.60 2.13 -21.48
N TRP A 60 -17.88 2.46 -21.59
CA TRP A 60 -18.74 2.67 -20.43
C TRP A 60 -19.81 1.59 -20.47
N LEU A 61 -19.90 0.79 -19.40
CA LEU A 61 -20.83 -0.35 -19.36
C LEU A 61 -22.23 0.11 -18.95
N ASP A 62 -22.32 0.92 -17.88
CA ASP A 62 -23.58 1.32 -17.27
C ASP A 62 -23.61 2.82 -16.89
N GLY A 63 -22.80 3.67 -17.55
CA GLY A 63 -22.73 5.12 -17.28
C GLY A 63 -22.15 5.98 -18.41
N SER A 64 -21.94 7.28 -18.15
CA SER A 64 -21.30 8.22 -19.08
C SER A 64 -19.86 8.57 -18.69
N GLU A 65 -19.14 9.22 -19.61
CA GLU A 65 -17.78 9.74 -19.38
C GLU A 65 -17.64 10.70 -18.18
N ASP A 66 -18.72 11.41 -17.88
CA ASP A 66 -18.81 12.32 -16.74
C ASP A 66 -19.21 11.62 -15.44
N GLY A 67 -19.27 10.29 -15.40
CA GLY A 67 -19.68 9.51 -14.23
C GLY A 67 -21.19 9.53 -13.97
N VAL A 68 -22.00 9.81 -15.00
CA VAL A 68 -23.46 9.80 -14.88
C VAL A 68 -23.96 8.36 -14.88
N THR A 69 -24.67 7.98 -13.82
CA THR A 69 -25.40 6.72 -13.71
C THR A 69 -26.44 6.84 -12.59
N ASP A 70 -27.56 6.14 -12.74
CA ASP A 70 -28.55 6.01 -11.67
C ASP A 70 -28.29 4.76 -10.80
N ASP A 71 -27.41 3.86 -11.26
CA ASP A 71 -27.09 2.61 -10.59
C ASP A 71 -26.20 2.81 -9.36
N ALA A 72 -26.17 1.80 -8.48
CA ALA A 72 -25.36 1.83 -7.27
C ALA A 72 -23.84 1.72 -7.55
N THR A 73 -23.47 1.26 -8.74
CA THR A 73 -22.10 1.14 -9.21
C THR A 73 -21.93 1.84 -10.55
N LEU A 74 -20.72 2.27 -10.86
CA LEU A 74 -20.36 2.85 -12.15
C LEU A 74 -19.37 1.92 -12.85
N GLY A 75 -19.83 1.24 -13.90
CA GLY A 75 -18.99 0.40 -14.76
C GLY A 75 -18.31 1.22 -15.86
N PHE A 76 -16.98 1.13 -15.96
CA PHE A 76 -16.18 1.88 -16.93
C PHE A 76 -14.98 1.08 -17.42
N GLY A 77 -14.32 1.60 -18.46
CA GLY A 77 -13.29 0.91 -19.20
C GLY A 77 -12.18 1.87 -19.61
N ILE A 78 -10.94 1.53 -19.27
CA ILE A 78 -9.75 2.31 -19.65
C ILE A 78 -9.05 1.60 -20.82
N ASN A 79 -8.67 2.35 -21.86
CA ASN A 79 -8.02 1.85 -23.06
C ASN A 79 -6.59 1.39 -22.80
N THR A 80 -6.34 0.08 -22.86
CA THR A 80 -5.00 -0.48 -22.66
C THR A 80 -4.05 -0.23 -23.83
N ARG A 81 -4.53 0.32 -24.96
CA ARG A 81 -3.70 0.62 -26.14
C ARG A 81 -3.10 2.02 -26.11
N THR A 82 -3.48 2.85 -25.14
CA THR A 82 -2.92 4.19 -24.99
C THR A 82 -1.60 4.13 -24.23
N GLU A 83 -0.68 5.04 -24.53
CA GLU A 83 0.56 5.18 -23.75
C GLU A 83 0.31 5.66 -22.30
N HIS A 84 -0.91 6.15 -22.02
CA HIS A 84 -1.33 6.65 -20.73
C HIS A 84 -2.11 5.63 -19.89
N TRP A 85 -2.29 4.39 -20.36
CA TRP A 85 -3.00 3.32 -19.66
C TRP A 85 -2.66 3.27 -18.15
N ASP A 86 -1.37 3.08 -17.81
CA ASP A 86 -0.95 2.94 -16.42
C ASP A 86 -1.23 4.22 -15.62
N ALA A 87 -1.00 5.39 -16.22
CA ALA A 87 -1.20 6.67 -15.57
C ALA A 87 -2.70 6.95 -15.30
N ALA A 88 -3.57 6.58 -16.25
CA ALA A 88 -5.02 6.70 -16.12
C ALA A 88 -5.56 5.75 -15.06
N PHE A 89 -5.13 4.49 -15.04
CA PHE A 89 -5.48 3.55 -13.98
C PHE A 89 -5.05 4.05 -12.60
N ASN A 90 -3.84 4.59 -12.50
CA ASN A 90 -3.32 5.11 -11.24
C ASN A 90 -4.12 6.31 -10.76
N LEU A 91 -4.47 7.23 -11.66
CA LEU A 91 -5.32 8.37 -11.32
C LEU A 91 -6.72 7.92 -10.91
N ALA A 92 -7.31 6.93 -11.59
CA ALA A 92 -8.61 6.35 -11.26
C ALA A 92 -8.63 5.83 -9.81
N TRP A 93 -7.63 5.04 -9.43
CA TRP A 93 -7.49 4.55 -8.07
C TRP A 93 -7.26 5.71 -7.07
N ASP A 94 -6.31 6.61 -7.34
CA ASP A 94 -6.01 7.74 -6.44
C ASP A 94 -7.23 8.60 -6.15
N GLN A 95 -8.02 8.92 -7.18
CA GLN A 95 -9.25 9.70 -7.00
C GLN A 95 -10.34 8.91 -6.28
N ALA A 96 -10.47 7.60 -6.54
CA ALA A 96 -11.41 6.77 -5.81
C ALA A 96 -11.10 6.78 -4.30
N THR A 97 -9.83 6.53 -3.92
CA THR A 97 -9.38 6.59 -2.53
C THR A 97 -9.58 7.97 -1.91
N ARG A 98 -9.30 9.06 -2.63
CA ARG A 98 -9.53 10.43 -2.14
C ARG A 98 -11.01 10.71 -1.83
N LEU A 99 -11.93 10.16 -2.62
CA LEU A 99 -13.37 10.35 -2.46
C LEU A 99 -14.01 9.31 -1.51
N GLY A 100 -13.21 8.37 -0.98
CA GLY A 100 -13.69 7.26 -0.17
C GLY A 100 -14.50 6.22 -0.97
N LEU A 101 -14.30 6.18 -2.29
CA LEU A 101 -14.88 5.19 -3.20
C LEU A 101 -13.98 3.98 -3.33
N ASN A 102 -14.60 2.84 -3.61
CA ASN A 102 -13.93 1.59 -3.91
C ASN A 102 -13.86 1.39 -5.42
N LEU A 103 -12.75 0.83 -5.88
CA LEU A 103 -12.56 0.44 -7.27
C LEU A 103 -12.39 -1.09 -7.30
N TYR A 104 -13.30 -1.77 -7.98
CA TYR A 104 -13.29 -3.22 -8.18
C TYR A 104 -12.80 -3.56 -9.58
N ASP A 105 -11.85 -4.48 -9.65
CA ASP A 105 -11.34 -5.06 -10.88
C ASP A 105 -11.90 -6.49 -11.06
N PRO A 106 -12.94 -6.68 -11.88
CA PRO A 106 -13.54 -7.99 -12.10
C PRO A 106 -12.65 -8.96 -12.88
N GLN A 107 -11.59 -8.48 -13.54
CA GLN A 107 -10.69 -9.34 -14.32
C GLN A 107 -9.66 -10.03 -13.41
N SER A 108 -9.23 -9.35 -12.35
CA SER A 108 -8.27 -9.88 -11.36
C SER A 108 -8.91 -10.28 -10.03
N GLY A 109 -10.14 -9.87 -9.76
CA GLY A 109 -10.81 -10.04 -8.46
C GLY A 109 -10.25 -9.14 -7.36
N VAL A 110 -9.58 -8.04 -7.72
CA VAL A 110 -8.94 -7.13 -6.77
C VAL A 110 -9.87 -5.97 -6.40
N HIS A 111 -9.93 -5.65 -5.11
CA HIS A 111 -10.65 -4.50 -4.58
C HIS A 111 -9.68 -3.46 -4.04
N TYR A 112 -9.63 -2.30 -4.68
CA TYR A 112 -8.90 -1.13 -4.23
C TYR A 112 -9.84 -0.27 -3.38
N LEU A 113 -9.71 -0.35 -2.06
CA LEU A 113 -10.70 0.23 -1.15
C LEU A 113 -10.50 1.74 -0.97
N GLY A 114 -11.59 2.44 -0.64
CA GLY A 114 -11.60 3.88 -0.40
C GLY A 114 -10.75 4.33 0.80
N ASN A 115 -10.35 3.41 1.69
CA ASN A 115 -9.42 3.70 2.80
C ASN A 115 -7.93 3.53 2.42
N GLY A 116 -7.66 3.13 1.17
CA GLY A 116 -6.35 2.84 0.61
C GLY A 116 -5.83 1.41 0.89
N ASP A 117 -6.64 0.53 1.47
CA ASP A 117 -6.28 -0.87 1.64
C ASP A 117 -6.68 -1.69 0.40
N THR A 118 -5.96 -2.78 0.16
CA THR A 118 -6.24 -3.76 -0.89
C THR A 118 -6.23 -5.14 -0.22
N PRO A 119 -7.40 -5.76 0.04
CA PRO A 119 -7.47 -7.02 0.78
C PRO A 119 -6.63 -8.11 0.12
N GLU A 120 -5.83 -8.80 0.92
CA GLU A 120 -4.94 -9.89 0.50
C GLU A 120 -3.85 -9.51 -0.53
N GLU A 121 -3.71 -8.21 -0.85
CA GLU A 121 -2.69 -7.67 -1.78
C GLU A 121 -1.80 -6.63 -1.06
N PRO A 122 -0.94 -7.06 -0.12
CA PRO A 122 -0.15 -6.16 0.71
C PRO A 122 0.95 -5.41 -0.06
N ASP A 123 1.39 -5.91 -1.21
CA ASP A 123 2.32 -5.23 -2.11
C ASP A 123 1.65 -4.03 -2.79
N LEU A 124 0.40 -4.17 -3.25
CA LEU A 124 -0.36 -3.08 -3.87
C LEU A 124 -0.58 -1.92 -2.90
N GLN A 125 -0.80 -2.20 -1.61
CA GLN A 125 -0.99 -1.19 -0.57
C GLN A 125 0.21 -0.23 -0.41
N VAL A 126 1.43 -0.67 -0.71
CA VAL A 126 2.64 0.17 -0.55
C VAL A 126 3.05 0.89 -1.82
N ARG A 127 2.28 0.77 -2.91
CA ARG A 127 2.65 1.31 -4.23
C ARG A 127 2.91 2.82 -4.20
N HIS A 128 2.15 3.58 -3.40
CA HIS A 128 2.36 5.04 -3.28
C HIS A 128 3.68 5.37 -2.59
N ALA A 129 4.06 4.57 -1.58
CA ALA A 129 5.35 4.71 -0.93
C ALA A 129 6.50 4.40 -1.92
N GLU A 130 6.34 3.40 -2.78
CA GLU A 130 7.30 3.05 -3.82
C GLU A 130 7.42 4.13 -4.90
N ALA A 131 6.29 4.67 -5.36
CA ALA A 131 6.23 5.75 -6.35
C ALA A 131 6.90 7.02 -5.81
N ALA A 132 6.56 7.45 -4.59
CA ALA A 132 7.19 8.59 -3.93
C ALA A 132 8.71 8.39 -3.78
N ARG A 133 9.14 7.19 -3.39
CA ARG A 133 10.56 6.85 -3.29
C ARG A 133 11.25 6.96 -4.65
N LYS A 134 10.64 6.47 -5.72
CA LYS A 134 11.18 6.54 -7.10
C LYS A 134 11.25 7.98 -7.61
N ALA A 135 10.29 8.83 -7.23
CA ALA A 135 10.26 10.25 -7.53
C ALA A 135 11.27 11.08 -6.69
N GLY A 136 11.92 10.47 -5.70
CA GLY A 136 12.82 11.17 -4.78
C GLY A 136 12.10 11.93 -3.66
N ASP A 137 10.78 11.80 -3.54
CA ASP A 137 10.00 12.30 -2.41
C ASP A 137 10.11 11.33 -1.23
N LEU A 138 11.24 11.43 -0.53
CA LEU A 138 11.60 10.53 0.55
C LEU A 138 10.72 10.70 1.80
N ASP A 139 10.20 11.90 2.03
CA ASP A 139 9.34 12.20 3.18
C ASP A 139 7.96 11.57 2.98
N THR A 140 7.35 11.73 1.80
CA THR A 140 6.09 11.05 1.46
C THR A 140 6.27 9.54 1.46
N ALA A 141 7.35 9.03 0.88
CA ALA A 141 7.64 7.59 0.90
C ALA A 141 7.69 7.04 2.34
N TRP A 142 8.40 7.72 3.22
CA TRP A 142 8.49 7.34 4.63
C TRP A 142 7.14 7.40 5.35
N ALA A 143 6.35 8.44 5.11
CA ALA A 143 5.03 8.60 5.70
C ALA A 143 4.07 7.47 5.28
N GLU A 144 4.04 7.13 3.99
CA GLU A 144 3.18 6.08 3.44
C GLU A 144 3.61 4.68 3.94
N TYR A 145 4.91 4.37 3.92
CA TYR A 145 5.37 3.11 4.53
C TYR A 145 4.99 3.02 6.01
N ARG A 146 5.08 4.11 6.77
CA ARG A 146 4.67 4.10 8.18
C ARG A 146 3.17 3.87 8.36
N ARG A 147 2.34 4.49 7.52
CA ARG A 147 0.87 4.32 7.54
C ARG A 147 0.50 2.84 7.42
N HIS A 148 1.10 2.12 6.47
CA HIS A 148 0.82 0.71 6.26
C HIS A 148 1.53 -0.21 7.26
N ALA A 149 2.73 0.13 7.72
CA ALA A 149 3.45 -0.66 8.72
C ALA A 149 2.71 -0.73 10.07
N VAL A 150 2.04 0.36 10.49
CA VAL A 150 1.20 0.37 11.72
C VAL A 150 0.03 -0.62 11.62
N ARG A 151 -0.40 -0.96 10.41
CA ARG A 151 -1.46 -1.94 10.13
C ARG A 151 -0.91 -3.37 9.93
N GLY A 152 0.39 -3.57 10.12
CA GLY A 152 1.03 -4.87 9.98
C GLY A 152 1.38 -5.26 8.54
N ASN A 153 1.36 -4.32 7.59
CA ASN A 153 1.74 -4.62 6.21
C ASN A 153 3.22 -5.08 6.15
N PRO A 154 3.51 -6.30 5.68
CA PRO A 154 4.86 -6.86 5.74
C PRO A 154 5.83 -6.16 4.78
N HIS A 155 5.38 -5.74 3.59
CA HIS A 155 6.21 -4.99 2.65
C HIS A 155 6.65 -3.65 3.25
N ALA A 156 5.72 -2.95 3.91
CA ALA A 156 6.00 -1.70 4.58
C ALA A 156 6.96 -1.85 5.76
N LEU A 157 6.74 -2.85 6.62
CA LEU A 157 7.64 -3.17 7.73
C LEU A 157 9.06 -3.47 7.22
N TYR A 158 9.18 -4.30 6.19
CA TYR A 158 10.46 -4.65 5.60
C TYR A 158 11.16 -3.44 4.98
N ALA A 159 10.44 -2.59 4.25
CA ALA A 159 10.96 -1.37 3.64
C ALA A 159 11.47 -0.36 4.68
N LEU A 160 10.74 -0.15 5.78
CA LEU A 160 11.19 0.69 6.89
C LEU A 160 12.44 0.10 7.57
N GLY A 161 12.46 -1.22 7.77
CA GLY A 161 13.62 -1.92 8.32
C GLY A 161 14.86 -1.73 7.45
N ARG A 162 14.73 -1.93 6.13
CA ARG A 162 15.76 -1.64 5.13
C ARG A 162 16.23 -0.18 5.21
N ALA A 163 15.31 0.78 5.26
CA ALA A 163 15.65 2.19 5.32
C ALA A 163 16.50 2.52 6.56
N LEU A 164 16.12 1.98 7.72
CA LEU A 164 16.87 2.14 8.96
C LEU A 164 18.18 1.34 9.01
N ARG A 165 18.30 0.23 8.27
CA ARG A 165 19.56 -0.52 8.16
C ARG A 165 20.60 0.26 7.36
N PHE A 166 20.20 0.80 6.21
CA PHE A 166 21.12 1.44 5.27
C PHE A 166 21.21 2.96 5.42
N GLY A 167 20.28 3.57 6.14
CA GLY A 167 20.18 5.02 6.26
C GLY A 167 19.64 5.67 4.99
N THR A 168 18.70 5.02 4.33
CA THR A 168 18.00 5.58 3.15
C THR A 168 16.73 6.30 3.58
N LEU A 169 16.01 6.90 2.63
CA LEU A 169 14.82 7.74 2.88
C LEU A 169 15.11 8.93 3.82
N ASP A 170 16.36 9.43 3.81
CA ASP A 170 16.85 10.46 4.72
C ASP A 170 16.58 10.14 6.21
N ARG A 171 16.73 8.87 6.58
CA ARG A 171 16.60 8.40 7.97
C ARG A 171 17.93 7.96 8.52
N ARG A 172 18.16 8.29 9.78
CA ARG A 172 19.35 7.85 10.50
C ARG A 172 19.31 6.33 10.70
N ARG A 173 20.47 5.70 10.56
CA ARG A 173 20.61 4.26 10.82
C ARG A 173 20.23 3.88 12.25
N HIS A 174 19.41 2.85 12.40
CA HIS A 174 18.98 2.30 13.68
C HIS A 174 18.93 0.77 13.61
N PHE A 175 20.06 0.11 13.82
CA PHE A 175 20.23 -1.32 13.51
C PHE A 175 19.28 -2.25 14.28
N GLU A 176 19.05 -2.04 15.57
CA GLU A 176 18.16 -2.93 16.37
C GLU A 176 16.72 -2.87 15.87
N LEU A 177 16.15 -1.66 15.77
CA LEU A 177 14.83 -1.43 15.18
C LEU A 177 14.75 -1.93 13.73
N ALA A 178 15.80 -1.71 12.93
CA ALA A 178 15.87 -2.21 11.56
C ALA A 178 15.75 -3.74 11.51
N ALA A 179 16.48 -4.44 12.38
CA ALA A 179 16.47 -5.90 12.43
C ALA A 179 15.09 -6.43 12.86
N ALA A 180 14.49 -5.82 13.89
CA ALA A 180 13.14 -6.17 14.32
C ALA A 180 12.11 -5.98 13.19
N LEU A 181 12.13 -4.83 12.51
CA LEU A 181 11.21 -4.54 11.41
C LEU A 181 11.43 -5.45 10.19
N GLN A 182 12.69 -5.74 9.82
CA GLN A 182 12.97 -6.67 8.72
C GLN A 182 12.50 -8.10 9.05
N MET A 183 12.68 -8.57 10.29
CA MET A 183 12.19 -9.88 10.71
C MET A 183 10.65 -9.95 10.72
N MET A 184 9.98 -8.88 11.17
CA MET A 184 8.51 -8.80 11.17
C MET A 184 7.92 -8.70 9.76
N GLY A 185 8.64 -8.05 8.83
CA GLY A 185 8.16 -7.79 7.46
C GLY A 185 8.60 -8.78 6.39
N ALA A 186 9.42 -9.78 6.74
CA ALA A 186 9.93 -10.75 5.77
C ALA A 186 8.79 -11.67 5.23
N HIS A 187 8.35 -11.41 4.00
CA HIS A 187 7.16 -12.00 3.39
C HIS A 187 7.46 -13.11 2.38
N ASP A 188 8.70 -13.17 1.87
CA ASP A 188 9.15 -14.19 0.92
C ASP A 188 10.48 -14.83 1.36
N ARG A 189 10.98 -15.82 0.60
CA ARG A 189 12.24 -16.49 0.93
C ARG A 189 13.43 -15.54 0.94
N ALA A 190 13.52 -14.65 -0.04
CA ALA A 190 14.68 -13.76 -0.19
C ALA A 190 14.77 -12.73 0.95
N THR A 191 13.62 -12.15 1.32
CA THR A 191 13.50 -11.21 2.43
C THR A 191 13.73 -11.87 3.78
N ARG A 192 13.34 -13.15 3.96
CA ARG A 192 13.68 -13.94 5.16
C ARG A 192 15.18 -14.19 5.26
N GLU A 193 15.82 -14.64 4.18
CA GLU A 193 17.27 -14.87 4.15
C GLU A 193 18.05 -13.58 4.43
N ASP A 194 17.67 -12.43 3.84
CA ASP A 194 18.32 -11.14 4.14
C ASP A 194 18.09 -10.69 5.59
N ALA A 195 16.87 -10.83 6.10
CA ALA A 195 16.52 -10.44 7.47
C ALA A 195 17.27 -11.29 8.50
N GLU A 196 17.32 -12.62 8.30
CA GLU A 196 18.06 -13.56 9.14
C GLU A 196 19.56 -13.28 9.07
N ALA A 197 20.13 -13.14 7.87
CA ALA A 197 21.55 -12.84 7.70
C ALA A 197 21.96 -11.49 8.32
N PHE A 198 21.04 -10.53 8.40
CA PHE A 198 21.25 -9.29 9.12
C PHE A 198 21.15 -9.46 10.63
N TYR A 199 20.10 -10.14 11.11
CA TYR A 199 19.87 -10.40 12.52
C TYR A 199 20.99 -11.25 13.15
N GLU A 200 21.55 -12.20 12.40
CA GLU A 200 22.61 -13.07 12.87
C GLU A 200 23.92 -12.36 13.20
N ARG A 201 24.11 -11.12 12.71
CA ARG A 201 25.28 -10.29 12.99
C ARG A 201 25.26 -9.66 14.39
N PHE A 202 24.13 -9.73 15.09
CA PHE A 202 24.00 -9.15 16.43
C PHE A 202 24.56 -10.12 17.49
N PRO A 203 25.22 -9.61 18.55
CA PRO A 203 25.60 -10.43 19.71
C PRO A 203 24.38 -11.10 20.35
N ALA A 204 24.57 -12.28 20.96
CA ALA A 204 23.50 -13.04 21.59
C ALA A 204 22.76 -12.23 22.68
N GLU A 205 23.48 -11.35 23.38
CA GLU A 205 22.93 -10.48 24.43
C GLU A 205 21.98 -9.41 23.87
N ALA A 206 22.16 -8.99 22.61
CA ALA A 206 21.27 -8.06 21.92
C ALA A 206 20.03 -8.78 21.37
N LYS A 207 20.21 -10.01 20.85
CA LYS A 207 19.12 -10.87 20.36
C LYS A 207 18.08 -11.18 21.45
N GLY A 208 18.53 -11.48 22.67
CA GLY A 208 17.65 -11.77 23.82
C GLY A 208 16.79 -10.59 24.31
N ARG A 209 17.06 -9.36 23.85
CA ARG A 209 16.25 -8.16 24.18
C ARG A 209 15.16 -7.87 23.15
N GLY A 210 15.27 -8.45 21.94
CA GLY A 210 14.32 -8.32 20.84
C GLY A 210 13.31 -9.46 20.74
N SER A 211 13.48 -10.55 21.49
CA SER A 211 12.46 -11.58 21.62
C SER A 211 11.30 -11.07 22.47
N ILE A 212 10.13 -10.93 21.86
CA ILE A 212 8.86 -10.81 22.59
C ILE A 212 8.64 -12.18 23.27
N SER A 213 9.26 -12.37 24.43
CA SER A 213 9.03 -13.52 25.29
C SER A 213 8.15 -13.09 26.45
N ASN A 214 7.01 -13.77 26.61
CA ASN A 214 6.08 -13.65 27.73
C ASN A 214 6.73 -14.15 29.03
N GLY A 215 7.64 -13.37 29.60
CA GLY A 215 8.31 -13.65 30.88
C GLY A 215 8.47 -12.39 31.73
N PRO A 216 8.51 -12.51 33.08
CA PRO A 216 8.50 -11.35 33.96
C PRO A 216 9.77 -10.51 33.77
N ARG A 217 9.57 -9.22 33.45
CA ARG A 217 10.66 -8.25 33.23
C ARG A 217 11.55 -8.14 34.47
N PRO A 218 12.86 -8.39 34.40
CA PRO A 218 13.75 -8.02 35.47
C PRO A 218 13.93 -6.49 35.47
N ARG A 219 13.89 -5.90 36.67
CA ARG A 219 14.13 -4.48 36.91
C ARG A 219 15.53 -4.09 36.39
N ALA A 220 15.59 -2.97 35.69
CA ALA A 220 16.83 -2.39 35.17
C ALA A 220 17.88 -2.19 36.27
N PRO A 221 19.17 -2.36 35.93
CA PRO A 221 20.08 -1.26 36.16
C PRO A 221 21.07 -1.01 35.01
N TRP A 222 21.27 0.29 34.73
CA TRP A 222 22.51 0.95 34.33
C TRP A 222 23.14 0.65 32.95
N TRP A 223 23.15 1.71 32.14
CA TRP A 223 23.78 1.83 30.82
C TRP A 223 25.30 1.99 30.90
N PRO A 224 26.05 1.44 29.92
CA PRO A 224 27.22 2.10 29.38
C PRO A 224 26.90 2.71 28.01
N ARG A 225 27.20 4.00 27.84
CA ARG A 225 27.33 4.65 26.53
C ARG A 225 28.35 3.88 25.70
N TRP A 226 27.91 3.12 24.70
CA TRP A 226 28.83 2.55 23.71
C TRP A 226 29.34 3.67 22.81
N ARG A 227 30.59 4.08 23.06
CA ARG A 227 31.39 4.96 22.21
C ARG A 227 31.48 4.36 20.81
N ARG A 228 31.53 5.26 19.83
CA ARG A 228 31.92 5.00 18.44
C ARG A 228 33.19 4.15 18.42
N SER A 229 33.07 2.87 18.07
CA SER A 229 34.22 2.04 17.71
C SER A 229 33.87 1.24 16.46
N ARG A 230 34.39 1.75 15.34
CA ARG A 230 34.71 1.06 14.08
C ARG A 230 33.62 0.15 13.50
N TRP A 231 32.61 0.77 12.90
CA TRP A 231 32.03 0.24 11.67
C TRP A 231 32.96 0.66 10.53
N SER A 232 34.03 -0.10 10.31
CA SER A 232 34.96 0.10 9.20
C SER A 232 34.21 -0.04 7.87
N ALA A 233 34.57 0.82 6.92
CA ALA A 233 34.08 0.95 5.55
C ALA A 233 33.35 -0.29 4.97
N TRP A 234 32.08 -0.08 4.61
CA TRP A 234 31.36 -0.94 3.67
C TRP A 234 31.96 -0.73 2.27
N PRO A 235 32.18 -1.77 1.46
CA PRO A 235 32.33 -1.57 0.03
C PRO A 235 30.97 -1.12 -0.52
N CYS A 236 30.92 0.05 -1.13
CA CYS A 236 29.88 0.35 -2.12
C CYS A 236 29.96 -0.75 -3.17
N ALA A 237 28.96 -1.62 -3.23
CA ALA A 237 28.74 -2.43 -4.41
C ALA A 237 28.20 -1.49 -5.49
N SER A 238 29.11 -1.00 -6.30
CA SER A 238 28.86 -0.41 -7.60
C SER A 238 28.16 -1.44 -8.48
N GLY A 239 27.02 -1.06 -9.05
CA GLY A 239 26.31 -1.83 -10.07
C GLY A 239 25.01 -1.12 -10.38
N CYS A 240 24.95 -0.54 -11.58
CA CYS A 240 23.87 0.28 -12.13
C CYS A 240 22.48 -0.34 -12.03
#